data_AF-A0A6J6T105-F1
#
_entry.id   AF-A0A6J6T105-F1
#
_cell.length_a   1.000
_cell.length_b   1.000
_cell.length_c   1.000
_cell.angle_alpha   90.00
_cell.angle_beta   90.00
_cell.angle_gamma   90.00
#
_symmetry.space_group_name_H-M   'P 1'
#
loop_
_entity.id
_entity.type
_entity.pdbx_description
1 polymer ?
#
loop_
_entity_poly.entity_id
_entity_poly.type
_entity_poly.pdbx_seq_one_letter_code
_entity_poly.pdbx_strand_id
1 'polypeptide(L)'
;MGPELKPGIALAIEPMITRGSPKTKVLADEWTVVSQDGSRGAHFEHSFALLPDGKPFVLTAIDGGREKFTKLNIEISELLV
;
A
#
# COMPACT_ATOMS: atom_id res chain seq x y z
N MET A 1 -5.44 17.45 6.89
CA MET A 1 -5.96 16.06 6.86
C MET A 1 -6.05 15.63 5.40
N GLY A 2 -5.85 14.34 5.10
CA GLY A 2 -5.90 13.81 3.73
C GLY A 2 -7.34 13.67 3.20
N PRO A 3 -7.51 13.25 1.93
CA PRO A 3 -8.82 13.00 1.35
C PRO A 3 -9.56 11.88 2.11
N GLU A 4 -10.88 12.01 2.19
CA GLU A 4 -11.75 10.99 2.75
C GLU A 4 -11.82 9.77 1.81
N LEU A 5 -11.71 8.57 2.37
CA LEU A 5 -11.92 7.32 1.63
C LEU A 5 -13.43 7.09 1.44
N LYS A 6 -13.85 6.87 0.20
CA LYS A 6 -15.26 6.60 -0.15
C LYS A 6 -15.39 5.24 -0.84
N PRO A 7 -16.49 4.51 -0.61
CA PRO A 7 -16.76 3.26 -1.33
C PRO A 7 -16.64 3.43 -2.86
N GLY A 8 -16.09 2.40 -3.52
CA GLY A 8 -15.79 2.40 -4.95
C GLY A 8 -14.37 2.87 -5.29
N ILE A 9 -13.59 3.32 -4.31
CA ILE A 9 -12.18 3.63 -4.52
C ILE A 9 -11.33 2.35 -4.57
N ALA A 10 -10.32 2.34 -5.44
CA ALA A 10 -9.23 1.37 -5.44
C ALA A 10 -7.90 2.14 -5.42
N LEU A 11 -7.01 1.80 -4.49
CA LEU A 11 -5.74 2.50 -4.27
C LEU A 11 -4.61 1.50 -4.03
N ALA A 12 -3.40 1.89 -4.41
CA ALA A 12 -2.17 1.25 -3.94
C ALA A 12 -1.74 1.86 -2.61
N ILE A 13 -1.32 0.99 -1.69
CA ILE A 13 -0.53 1.36 -0.52
C ILE A 13 0.86 0.76 -0.72
N GLU A 14 1.83 1.63 -1.00
CA GLU A 14 3.14 1.27 -1.57
C GLU A 14 4.32 1.92 -0.81
N PRO A 15 4.50 1.64 0.50
CA PRO A 15 5.58 2.24 1.26
C PRO A 15 6.97 1.82 0.74
N MET A 16 7.76 2.82 0.36
CA MET A 16 9.20 2.69 0.13
C MET A 16 9.95 3.19 1.37
N ILE A 17 10.73 2.31 2.01
CA ILE A 17 11.47 2.61 3.24
C ILE A 17 12.96 2.54 2.96
N THR A 18 13.71 3.58 3.34
CA THR A 18 15.17 3.60 3.29
C THR A 18 15.77 3.33 4.67
N ARG A 19 16.91 2.60 4.71
CA ARG A 19 17.62 2.36 5.98
C ARG A 19 18.28 3.63 6.54
N GLY A 20 18.70 4.53 5.67
CA GLY A 20 19.35 5.79 6.03
C GLY A 20 18.42 6.98 5.84
N SER A 21 18.85 7.95 5.03
CA SER A 21 18.10 9.17 4.72
C SER A 21 16.90 8.88 3.82
N PRO A 22 15.76 9.60 3.98
CA PRO A 22 14.65 9.55 3.03
C PRO A 22 14.92 10.36 1.75
N LYS A 23 16.02 11.10 1.67
CA LYS A 23 16.37 11.87 0.47
C LYS A 23 16.73 10.95 -0.67
N THR A 24 16.26 11.27 -1.87
CA THR A 24 16.47 10.49 -3.09
C THR A 24 17.05 11.33 -4.22
N LYS A 25 17.51 10.67 -5.29
CA LYS A 25 17.84 11.29 -6.58
C LYS A 25 17.38 10.40 -7.73
N VAL A 26 16.98 11.01 -8.83
CA VAL A 26 16.71 10.33 -10.10
C VAL A 26 18.02 10.18 -10.86
N LEU A 27 18.27 9.01 -11.47
CA LEU A 27 19.45 8.76 -12.29
C LEU A 27 19.28 9.29 -13.71
N ALA A 28 20.35 9.26 -14.50
CA ALA A 28 20.38 9.77 -15.88
C ALA A 28 19.50 9.00 -16.88
N ASP A 29 18.91 7.88 -16.45
CA ASP A 29 17.85 7.19 -17.21
C ASP A 29 16.47 7.83 -17.03
N GLU A 30 16.35 8.86 -16.19
CA GLU A 30 15.12 9.61 -15.87
C GLU A 30 14.03 8.76 -15.18
N TRP A 31 14.35 7.56 -14.70
CA TRP A 31 13.40 6.65 -14.06
C TRP A 31 13.89 6.09 -12.73
N THR A 32 15.13 5.64 -12.68
CA THR A 32 15.66 4.95 -11.50
C THR A 32 15.83 5.95 -10.36
N VAL A 33 15.12 5.71 -9.26
CA VAL A 33 15.25 6.49 -8.02
C VAL A 33 16.15 5.73 -7.04
N VAL A 34 17.21 6.39 -6.58
CA VAL A 34 18.12 5.83 -5.56
C VAL A 34 18.16 6.72 -4.33
N SER A 35 18.46 6.13 -3.16
CA SER A 35 18.76 6.89 -1.95
C SER A 35 19.97 7.80 -2.18
N GLN A 36 19.91 9.03 -1.67
CA GLN A 36 20.98 10.00 -1.85
C GLN A 36 22.26 9.59 -1.09
N ASP A 37 22.11 8.86 0.02
CA ASP A 37 23.20 8.36 0.86
C ASP A 37 23.71 6.95 0.49
N GLY A 38 23.16 6.34 -0.57
CA GLY A 38 23.53 5.00 -1.01
C GLY A 38 23.04 3.87 -0.09
N SER A 39 22.21 4.15 0.91
CA SER A 39 21.61 3.13 1.77
C SER A 39 20.61 2.25 1.00
N ARG A 40 20.43 1.00 1.45
CA ARG A 40 19.43 0.11 0.86
C ARG A 40 18.01 0.60 1.17
N GLY A 41 17.16 0.54 0.15
CA GLY A 41 15.72 0.67 0.28
C GLY A 41 15.01 -0.69 0.20
N ALA A 42 13.81 -0.74 0.74
CA ALA A 42 12.86 -1.83 0.53
C ALA A 42 11.50 -1.24 0.14
N HIS A 43 10.79 -1.93 -0.72
CA HIS A 43 9.47 -1.56 -1.19
C HIS A 43 8.54 -2.76 -1.05
N PHE A 44 7.31 -2.50 -0.62
CA PHE A 44 6.22 -3.45 -0.68
C PHE A 44 4.94 -2.72 -1.07
N GLU A 45 4.06 -3.40 -1.79
CA GLU A 45 2.82 -2.81 -2.29
C GLU A 45 1.65 -3.79 -2.13
N HIS A 46 0.48 -3.24 -1.80
CA HIS A 46 -0.80 -3.87 -2.05
C HIS A 46 -1.78 -2.88 -2.67
N SER A 47 -2.54 -3.34 -3.67
CA SER A 47 -3.77 -2.69 -4.09
C SER A 47 -4.93 -3.14 -3.20
N PHE A 48 -5.74 -2.20 -2.71
CA PHE A 48 -6.97 -2.46 -1.95
C PHE A 48 -8.14 -1.68 -2.53
N ALA A 49 -9.35 -2.13 -2.24
CA ALA A 49 -10.59 -1.43 -2.53
C ALA A 49 -11.40 -1.21 -1.26
N LEU A 50 -12.13 -0.09 -1.19
CA LEU A 50 -13.19 0.12 -0.21
C LEU A 50 -14.53 -0.23 -0.86
N LEU A 51 -15.20 -1.26 -0.37
CA LEU A 51 -16.40 -1.81 -1.01
C LEU A 51 -17.69 -1.13 -0.54
N PRO A 52 -18.84 -1.35 -1.21
CA PRO A 52 -20.12 -0.68 -0.88
C PRO A 52 -20.62 -0.87 0.56
N ASP A 53 -20.20 -1.94 1.24
CA ASP A 53 -20.48 -2.19 2.66
C ASP A 53 -19.60 -1.38 3.63
N GLY A 54 -18.71 -0.52 3.09
CA GLY A 54 -17.78 0.29 3.87
C GLY A 54 -16.57 -0.48 4.38
N LYS A 55 -16.33 -1.71 3.92
CA LYS A 55 -15.23 -2.56 4.40
C LYS A 55 -14.13 -2.71 3.35
N PRO A 56 -12.87 -2.83 3.77
CA PRO A 56 -11.76 -3.01 2.84
C PRO A 56 -11.68 -4.44 2.29
N PHE A 57 -11.06 -4.58 1.12
CA PHE A 57 -10.58 -5.85 0.56
C PHE A 57 -9.22 -5.63 -0.12
N VAL A 58 -8.22 -6.47 0.19
CA VAL A 58 -6.88 -6.39 -0.42
C VAL A 58 -6.84 -7.26 -1.67
N LEU A 59 -6.91 -6.62 -2.84
CA LEU A 59 -7.05 -7.25 -4.16
C LEU A 59 -5.86 -8.13 -4.56
N THR A 60 -4.69 -7.87 -3.95
CA THR A 60 -3.41 -8.53 -4.28
C THR A 60 -2.93 -9.48 -3.19
N ALA A 61 -3.75 -9.74 -2.17
CA ALA A 61 -3.51 -10.76 -1.16
C ALA A 61 -4.33 -12.01 -1.47
N ILE A 62 -3.75 -13.19 -1.26
CA ILE A 62 -4.39 -14.49 -1.55
C ILE A 62 -5.71 -14.66 -0.78
N ASP A 63 -5.78 -14.13 0.44
CA ASP A 63 -6.92 -14.23 1.34
C ASP A 63 -7.74 -12.93 1.43
N GLY A 64 -7.54 -11.99 0.50
CA GLY A 64 -8.15 -10.67 0.57
C GLY A 64 -7.64 -9.79 1.72
N GLY A 65 -6.59 -10.20 2.44
CA GLY A 65 -6.07 -9.54 3.64
C GLY A 65 -6.72 -9.99 4.94
N ARG A 66 -7.56 -11.03 4.91
CA ARG A 66 -8.35 -11.53 6.05
C ARG A 66 -7.50 -11.81 7.28
N GLU A 67 -6.42 -12.57 7.15
CA GLU A 67 -5.55 -12.95 8.26
C GLU A 67 -5.01 -11.71 8.99
N LYS A 68 -4.58 -10.68 8.23
CA LYS A 68 -4.04 -9.45 8.80
C LYS A 68 -5.13 -8.56 9.40
N PHE A 69 -6.25 -8.39 8.72
CA PHE A 69 -7.36 -7.58 9.23
C PHE A 69 -7.94 -8.15 10.52
N THR A 70 -8.10 -9.48 10.63
CA THR A 70 -8.53 -10.12 11.88
C THR A 70 -7.61 -9.81 13.05
N LYS A 71 -6.28 -9.83 12.84
CA LYS A 71 -5.31 -9.47 13.90
C LYS A 71 -5.41 -8.01 14.35
N LEU A 72 -5.96 -7.13 13.52
CA LEU A 72 -6.15 -5.71 13.78
C LEU A 72 -7.58 -5.37 14.23
N ASN A 73 -8.46 -6.36 14.40
CA ASN A 73 -9.89 -6.17 14.65
C ASN A 73 -10.59 -5.31 13.58
N ILE A 74 -10.18 -5.49 12.33
CA ILE A 74 -10.80 -4.85 11.16
C ILE A 74 -11.66 -5.90 10.46
N GLU A 75 -12.91 -5.53 10.14
CA GLU A 75 -13.79 -6.37 9.34
C GLU A 75 -13.44 -6.25 7.86
N ILE A 76 -13.16 -7.37 7.21
CA ILE A 76 -12.99 -7.46 5.75
C ILE A 76 -14.36 -7.48 5.07
N SER A 77 -14.43 -6.97 3.83
CA SER A 77 -15.64 -7.15 3.02
C SER A 77 -15.78 -8.59 2.53
N GLU A 78 -17.00 -9.11 2.60
CA GLU A 78 -17.36 -10.44 2.06
C GLU A 78 -17.97 -10.35 0.65
N LEU A 79 -17.94 -9.18 0.00
CA LEU A 79 -18.59 -8.96 -1.31
C LEU A 79 -17.79 -9.50 -2.51
N LEU A 80 -16.52 -9.89 -2.30
CA LEU A 80 -15.62 -10.41 -3.35
C LEU A 80 -15.14 -11.85 -3.08
N VAL A 81 -15.79 -12.57 -2.16
CA VAL A 81 -15.45 -13.95 -1.77
C VAL A 81 -16.42 -14.96 -2.35
#